data_AF-A0A7R7Y1J1-F1
#
_entry.id   AF-A0A7R7Y1J1-F1
#
_cell.length_a   1.000
_cell.length_b   1.000
_cell.length_c   1.000
_cell.angle_alpha   90.00
_cell.angle_beta   90.00
_cell.angle_gamma   90.00
#
_symmetry.space_group_name_H-M   'P 1'
#
loop_
_entity.id
_entity.type
_entity.pdbx_description
1 polymer ?
#
loop_
_entity_poly.entity_id
_entity_poly.type
_entity_poly.pdbx_seq_one_letter_code
_entity_poly.pdbx_strand_id
1 'polypeptide(L)'
;MVNILTEAGAVIYVKTHLPQTMMAADSHTNVFGRTRNPYGRNLTAGGSCGGEGALIAMRGSILGAGTDVAGSLRIPSLCCGIQGFKPSVGRLPFAGQTPPGRIGLAGGIAVATGPLCTSARDAELFFKTVVSSHPENLDDNSLGFPYIEPPKLESPLTIGVLPEDPAFPLHPCMQRTIDTATRKLATSGHRIVNLSLDEIPSLADACDLAFRFFNMDPDRTPLRNVANGGEPYIPSLSMIYNLENTGPEPTLRQLYDFNIAKAQVAAKMRQAWLKSGVDVVLGPGYQSCAPLNDTYGNTIYTVIWNMVDYPACVIPFRYANQAADAEFVRDVAYTPEYNPEEVEGAPCHVQLVGRRLKDEVFLQHAKVVEKVLGE
;
A
#
# COMPACT_ATOMS: atom_id res chain seq x y z
N MET A 1 19.79 3.41 1.20
CA MET A 1 18.98 4.06 0.14
C MET A 1 19.56 5.40 -0.31
N VAL A 2 19.68 6.42 0.56
CA VAL A 2 20.17 7.76 0.16
C VAL A 2 21.55 7.72 -0.52
N ASN A 3 22.51 6.98 0.04
CA ASN A 3 23.84 6.82 -0.56
C ASN A 3 23.77 6.25 -1.97
N ILE A 4 23.04 5.13 -2.15
CA ILE A 4 22.82 4.47 -3.45
C ILE A 4 22.27 5.45 -4.48
N LEU A 5 21.23 6.22 -4.13
CA LEU A 5 20.62 7.17 -5.06
C LEU A 5 21.56 8.34 -5.39
N THR A 6 22.31 8.82 -4.41
CA THR A 6 23.29 9.91 -4.61
C THR A 6 24.44 9.45 -5.51
N GLU A 7 24.95 8.23 -5.30
CA GLU A 7 25.98 7.61 -6.14
C GLU A 7 25.48 7.35 -7.57
N ALA A 8 24.19 7.05 -7.74
CA ALA A 8 23.53 6.97 -9.04
C ALA A 8 23.27 8.34 -9.70
N GLY A 9 23.63 9.45 -9.04
CA GLY A 9 23.51 10.81 -9.56
C GLY A 9 22.21 11.54 -9.21
N ALA A 10 21.39 11.01 -8.31
CA ALA A 10 20.17 11.70 -7.86
C ALA A 10 20.50 12.89 -6.93
N VAL A 11 19.71 13.96 -7.04
CA VAL A 11 19.80 15.13 -6.16
C VAL A 11 18.70 15.07 -5.11
N ILE A 12 19.07 14.81 -3.87
CA ILE A 12 18.14 14.79 -2.74
C ILE A 12 17.98 16.21 -2.19
N TYR A 13 16.79 16.79 -2.34
CA TYR A 13 16.58 18.21 -2.07
C TYR A 13 15.56 18.51 -0.96
N VAL A 14 14.72 17.55 -0.57
CA VAL A 14 13.72 17.71 0.49
C VAL A 14 13.55 16.44 1.32
N LYS A 15 13.07 16.61 2.56
CA LYS A 15 12.49 15.56 3.40
C LYS A 15 11.01 15.86 3.52
N THR A 16 10.17 14.87 3.22
CA THR A 16 8.72 15.04 3.16
C THR A 16 8.05 14.66 4.47
N HIS A 17 6.83 15.18 4.65
CA HIS A 17 6.08 15.04 5.89
C HIS A 17 5.49 13.62 6.07
N LEU A 18 5.44 13.17 7.34
CA LEU A 18 4.90 11.88 7.79
C LEU A 18 3.92 12.14 8.96
N PRO A 19 2.95 11.25 9.24
CA PRO A 19 2.10 11.38 10.42
C PRO A 19 2.86 11.13 11.73
N GLN A 20 2.28 11.59 12.85
CA GLN A 20 2.74 11.24 14.19
C GLN A 20 2.86 9.71 14.30
N THR A 21 3.97 9.22 14.89
CA THR A 21 4.37 7.81 15.01
C THR A 21 4.66 7.04 13.70
N MET A 22 4.41 7.63 12.53
CA MET A 22 4.42 6.94 11.21
C MET A 22 3.38 5.82 11.06
N MET A 23 2.53 5.58 12.06
CA MET A 23 1.52 4.52 12.07
C MET A 23 0.12 5.14 11.98
N ALA A 24 -0.14 5.85 10.88
CA ALA A 24 -1.46 6.32 10.49
C ALA A 24 -1.56 6.34 8.96
N ALA A 25 -2.72 5.96 8.42
CA ALA A 25 -3.03 6.09 6.99
C ALA A 25 -3.48 7.53 6.64
N ASP A 26 -2.81 8.50 7.26
CA ASP A 26 -3.01 9.94 7.12
C ASP A 26 -1.65 10.64 7.28
N SER A 27 -1.57 11.96 7.11
CA SER A 27 -0.31 12.71 7.24
C SER A 27 -0.50 14.01 8.03
N HIS A 28 -0.45 13.89 9.36
CA HIS A 28 -0.66 14.99 10.29
C HIS A 28 0.30 14.88 11.48
N THR A 29 0.94 15.99 11.87
CA THR A 29 1.59 16.15 13.19
C THR A 29 1.22 17.48 13.81
N ASN A 30 1.39 17.61 15.13
CA ASN A 30 1.18 18.89 15.80
C ASN A 30 2.27 19.93 15.46
N VAL A 31 3.45 19.49 15.01
CA VAL A 31 4.61 20.36 14.71
C VAL A 31 4.47 21.05 13.36
N PHE A 32 4.11 20.29 12.32
CA PHE A 32 4.06 20.82 10.94
C PHE A 32 2.62 20.95 10.41
N GLY A 33 1.63 20.56 11.20
CA GLY A 33 0.25 20.49 10.78
C GLY A 33 0.01 19.31 9.84
N ARG A 34 -0.96 19.49 8.95
CA ARG A 34 -1.50 18.43 8.09
C ARG A 34 -1.07 18.63 6.64
N THR A 35 -0.55 17.57 6.02
CA THR A 35 -0.42 17.50 4.56
C THR A 35 -1.82 17.46 3.94
N ARG A 36 -2.09 18.39 3.02
CA ARG A 36 -3.37 18.44 2.31
C ARG A 36 -3.29 17.65 1.01
N ASN A 37 -4.37 16.96 0.68
CA ASN A 37 -4.49 16.27 -0.60
C ASN A 37 -4.55 17.29 -1.76
N PRO A 38 -3.81 17.08 -2.87
CA PRO A 38 -3.81 17.94 -4.05
C PRO A 38 -5.19 18.15 -4.71
N TYR A 39 -6.12 17.21 -4.54
CA TYR A 39 -7.44 17.22 -5.18
C TYR A 39 -8.54 17.80 -4.29
N GLY A 40 -8.31 17.92 -2.97
CA GLY A 40 -9.31 18.46 -2.05
C GLY A 40 -8.76 18.62 -0.63
N ARG A 41 -8.94 19.79 -0.01
CA ARG A 41 -8.39 20.06 1.33
C ARG A 41 -9.07 19.25 2.45
N ASN A 42 -10.30 18.79 2.20
CA ASN A 42 -11.09 17.90 3.05
C ASN A 42 -10.64 16.44 2.95
N LEU A 43 -9.97 16.04 1.85
CA LEU A 43 -9.48 14.68 1.62
C LEU A 43 -8.11 14.46 2.28
N THR A 44 -7.87 13.23 2.74
CA THR A 44 -6.54 12.84 3.24
C THR A 44 -5.54 12.69 2.09
N ALA A 45 -4.28 13.09 2.31
CA ALA A 45 -3.17 12.76 1.41
C ALA A 45 -2.72 11.29 1.53
N GLY A 46 -3.35 10.52 2.43
CA GLY A 46 -2.91 9.19 2.82
C GLY A 46 -1.68 9.22 3.71
N GLY A 47 -1.19 8.02 4.07
CA GLY A 47 -0.04 7.88 4.93
C GLY A 47 0.55 6.47 4.93
N SER A 48 1.75 6.30 5.47
CA SER A 48 2.52 7.34 6.16
C SER A 48 3.29 8.29 5.24
N CYS A 49 3.55 7.93 3.97
CA CYS A 49 4.30 8.77 3.03
C CYS A 49 3.44 9.84 2.32
N GLY A 50 2.47 10.47 3.00
CA GLY A 50 1.56 11.43 2.34
C GLY A 50 2.24 12.72 1.90
N GLY A 51 3.34 13.13 2.54
CA GLY A 51 4.18 14.22 2.04
C GLY A 51 4.78 13.93 0.66
N GLU A 52 5.29 12.72 0.43
CA GLU A 52 5.76 12.27 -0.89
C GLU A 52 4.60 12.25 -1.90
N GLY A 53 3.47 11.66 -1.51
CA GLY A 53 2.27 11.57 -2.34
C GLY A 53 1.81 12.92 -2.86
N ALA A 54 1.62 13.88 -1.95
CA ALA A 54 1.17 15.22 -2.30
C ALA A 54 2.22 15.99 -3.12
N LEU A 55 3.51 15.89 -2.77
CA LEU A 55 4.59 16.59 -3.47
C LEU A 55 4.73 16.12 -4.93
N ILE A 56 4.69 14.82 -5.18
CA ILE A 56 4.80 14.25 -6.53
C ILE A 56 3.56 14.57 -7.35
N ALA A 57 2.37 14.43 -6.75
CA ALA A 57 1.11 14.76 -7.42
C ALA A 57 1.03 16.24 -7.85
N MET A 58 1.58 17.15 -7.04
CA MET A 58 1.73 18.58 -7.37
C MET A 58 2.93 18.88 -8.28
N ARG A 59 3.64 17.85 -8.78
CA ARG A 59 4.81 17.95 -9.66
C ARG A 59 6.00 18.67 -9.04
N GLY A 60 6.06 18.74 -7.71
CA GLY A 60 7.22 19.24 -7.00
C GLY A 60 8.40 18.26 -7.01
N SER A 61 8.11 16.95 -7.07
CA SER A 61 9.11 15.90 -7.27
C SER A 61 8.68 14.95 -8.39
N ILE A 62 9.65 14.32 -9.05
CA ILE A 62 9.42 13.30 -10.10
C ILE A 62 9.54 11.87 -9.57
N LEU A 63 10.18 11.69 -8.41
CA LEU A 63 10.49 10.38 -7.82
C LEU A 63 10.74 10.56 -6.33
N GLY A 64 10.12 9.72 -5.51
CA GLY A 64 10.23 9.71 -4.06
C GLY A 64 10.63 8.32 -3.55
N ALA A 65 11.20 8.26 -2.35
CA ALA A 65 11.53 7.00 -1.67
C ALA A 65 10.81 6.95 -0.33
N GLY A 66 10.09 5.85 -0.07
CA GLY A 66 9.34 5.65 1.15
C GLY A 66 9.40 4.21 1.66
N THR A 67 8.59 3.93 2.67
CA THR A 67 8.49 2.61 3.31
C THR A 67 7.05 2.15 3.35
N ASP A 68 6.83 0.84 3.48
CA ASP A 68 5.49 0.23 3.46
C ASP A 68 5.46 -1.02 4.35
N VAL A 69 4.67 -0.95 5.42
CA VAL A 69 4.37 -2.09 6.31
C VAL A 69 2.89 -2.48 6.31
N ALA A 70 2.01 -1.55 5.93
CA ALA A 70 0.57 -1.78 5.81
C ALA A 70 -0.05 -1.06 4.60
N GLY A 71 0.77 -0.45 3.73
CA GLY A 71 0.30 0.38 2.62
C GLY A 71 1.00 1.72 2.46
N SER A 72 1.99 2.08 3.28
CA SER A 72 2.51 3.46 3.32
C SER A 72 3.14 4.01 2.02
N LEU A 73 3.46 3.18 1.03
CA LEU A 73 3.78 3.64 -0.34
C LEU A 73 2.53 3.76 -1.21
N ARG A 74 1.58 2.84 -1.03
CA ARG A 74 0.40 2.64 -1.88
C ARG A 74 -0.78 3.52 -1.50
N ILE A 75 -1.02 3.73 -0.21
CA ILE A 75 -2.07 4.58 0.36
C ILE A 75 -1.92 6.06 -0.07
N PRO A 76 -0.75 6.71 0.10
CA PRO A 76 -0.61 8.06 -0.43
C PRO A 76 -0.65 8.12 -1.95
N SER A 77 -0.23 7.04 -2.63
CA SER A 77 -0.31 6.96 -4.08
C SER A 77 -1.74 6.89 -4.61
N LEU A 78 -2.59 6.05 -4.01
CA LEU A 78 -4.01 5.98 -4.36
C LEU A 78 -4.76 7.27 -3.99
N CYS A 79 -4.45 7.87 -2.83
CA CYS A 79 -5.12 9.10 -2.38
C CYS A 79 -4.74 10.31 -3.25
N CYS A 80 -3.48 10.41 -3.66
CA CYS A 80 -2.95 11.56 -4.41
C CYS A 80 -2.89 11.33 -5.93
N GLY A 81 -3.39 10.20 -6.44
CA GLY A 81 -3.43 9.93 -7.88
C GLY A 81 -2.05 9.82 -8.52
N ILE A 82 -1.12 9.14 -7.86
CA ILE A 82 0.21 8.79 -8.38
C ILE A 82 0.47 7.29 -8.27
N GLN A 83 1.65 6.83 -8.68
CA GLN A 83 2.04 5.44 -8.54
C GLN A 83 2.91 5.20 -7.31
N GLY A 84 2.69 4.06 -6.67
CA GLY A 84 3.49 3.59 -5.55
C GLY A 84 3.80 2.12 -5.73
N PHE A 85 5.08 1.78 -5.72
CA PHE A 85 5.53 0.40 -5.86
C PHE A 85 6.14 -0.08 -4.55
N LYS A 86 5.54 -1.13 -3.98
CA LYS A 86 6.05 -1.90 -2.86
C LYS A 86 6.71 -3.17 -3.39
N PRO A 87 8.05 -3.27 -3.38
CA PRO A 87 8.76 -4.50 -3.72
C PRO A 87 8.50 -5.62 -2.68
N SER A 88 8.97 -6.83 -2.99
CA SER A 88 9.16 -7.88 -2.00
C SER A 88 10.18 -7.43 -0.94
N VAL A 89 9.94 -7.81 0.31
CA VAL A 89 10.83 -7.48 1.43
C VAL A 89 12.25 -7.97 1.16
N GLY A 90 13.23 -7.14 1.52
CA GLY A 90 14.66 -7.43 1.36
C GLY A 90 15.17 -7.27 -0.07
N ARG A 91 14.33 -6.94 -1.07
CA ARG A 91 14.84 -6.58 -2.40
C ARG A 91 15.51 -5.22 -2.41
N LEU A 92 14.99 -4.26 -1.64
CA LEU A 92 15.61 -2.95 -1.46
C LEU A 92 16.03 -2.77 0.01
N PRO A 93 17.11 -2.02 0.28
CA PRO A 93 17.63 -1.87 1.63
C PRO A 93 16.73 -0.98 2.52
N PHE A 94 16.73 -1.29 3.81
CA PHE A 94 16.06 -0.59 4.90
C PHE A 94 17.04 -0.05 5.98
N ALA A 95 18.31 -0.44 5.97
CA ALA A 95 19.30 0.06 6.94
C ALA A 95 19.41 1.59 6.97
N GLY A 96 19.70 2.11 8.17
CA GLY A 96 19.86 3.55 8.43
C GLY A 96 18.53 4.30 8.61
N GLN A 97 17.39 3.61 8.67
CA GLN A 97 16.09 4.21 8.93
C GLN A 97 15.76 4.25 10.43
N THR A 98 15.00 5.25 10.86
CA THR A 98 14.45 5.31 12.21
C THR A 98 13.22 4.39 12.29
N PRO A 99 13.23 3.34 13.14
CA PRO A 99 12.07 2.49 13.30
C PRO A 99 10.95 3.22 14.05
N PRO A 100 9.67 3.05 13.65
CA PRO A 100 8.55 3.68 14.35
C PRO A 100 8.26 3.08 15.72
N GLY A 101 8.66 1.82 15.93
CA GLY A 101 8.40 1.04 17.14
C GLY A 101 9.68 0.55 17.82
N ARG A 102 9.51 -0.33 18.80
CA ARG A 102 10.59 -0.92 19.58
C ARG A 102 11.64 -1.61 18.71
N ILE A 103 12.91 -1.20 18.86
CA ILE A 103 14.06 -1.89 18.24
C ILE A 103 14.14 -3.31 18.77
N GLY A 104 14.36 -4.26 17.87
CA GLY A 104 14.43 -5.68 18.22
C GLY A 104 13.06 -6.34 18.40
N LEU A 105 11.96 -5.63 18.12
CA LEU A 105 10.67 -6.28 17.98
C LEU A 105 10.75 -7.28 16.83
N ALA A 106 10.69 -8.57 17.16
CA ALA A 106 10.58 -9.65 16.19
C ALA A 106 9.17 -9.65 15.58
N GLY A 107 8.86 -8.60 14.81
CA GLY A 107 7.56 -8.40 14.20
C GLY A 107 7.37 -9.36 13.04
N GLY A 108 6.29 -10.14 13.07
CA GLY A 108 5.98 -11.10 12.00
C GLY A 108 5.75 -10.46 10.63
N ILE A 109 5.62 -9.13 10.50
CA ILE A 109 5.42 -8.43 9.23
C ILE A 109 6.58 -7.46 9.01
N ALA A 110 7.35 -7.69 7.94
CA ALA A 110 8.52 -6.90 7.64
C ALA A 110 8.17 -5.67 6.77
N VAL A 111 8.96 -4.61 6.93
CA VAL A 111 8.83 -3.36 6.17
C VAL A 111 9.49 -3.53 4.81
N ALA A 112 8.84 -3.04 3.76
CA ALA A 112 9.44 -2.88 2.44
C ALA A 112 9.82 -1.42 2.20
N THR A 113 10.90 -1.19 1.46
CA THR A 113 11.27 0.14 0.93
C THR A 113 10.98 0.16 -0.57
N GLY A 114 10.50 1.29 -1.11
CA GLY A 114 10.16 1.38 -2.53
C GLY A 114 9.91 2.81 -3.00
N PRO A 115 9.66 2.99 -4.31
CA PRO A 115 9.42 4.31 -4.88
C PRO A 115 7.95 4.74 -4.84
N LEU A 116 7.74 6.05 -4.69
CA LEU A 116 6.54 6.73 -5.20
C LEU A 116 6.96 7.48 -6.48
N CYS A 117 6.15 7.42 -7.53
CA CYS A 117 6.50 7.94 -8.85
C CYS A 117 5.24 8.18 -9.69
N THR A 118 5.40 8.50 -10.98
CA THR A 118 4.28 8.76 -11.89
C THR A 118 4.08 7.71 -12.96
N SER A 119 4.94 6.68 -13.04
CA SER A 119 4.81 5.62 -14.05
C SER A 119 5.49 4.31 -13.66
N ALA A 120 5.03 3.20 -14.23
CA ALA A 120 5.58 1.87 -13.93
C ALA A 120 7.01 1.74 -14.47
N ARG A 121 7.33 2.50 -15.53
CA ARG A 121 8.71 2.71 -16.01
C ARG A 121 9.60 3.31 -14.93
N ASP A 122 9.14 4.34 -14.22
CA ASP A 122 9.95 5.01 -13.19
C ASP A 122 10.09 4.14 -11.94
N ALA A 123 9.07 3.37 -11.60
CA ALA A 123 9.16 2.34 -10.57
C ALA A 123 10.22 1.28 -10.91
N GLU A 124 10.25 0.80 -12.16
CA GLU A 124 11.26 -0.14 -12.64
C GLU A 124 12.66 0.47 -12.66
N LEU A 125 12.80 1.72 -13.12
CA LEU A 125 14.08 2.44 -13.10
C LEU A 125 14.65 2.51 -11.67
N PHE A 126 13.84 2.97 -10.71
CA PHE A 126 14.27 3.04 -9.31
C PHE A 126 14.65 1.66 -8.77
N PHE A 127 13.79 0.65 -9.00
CA PHE A 127 14.04 -0.70 -8.54
C PHE A 127 15.35 -1.25 -9.12
N LYS A 128 15.52 -1.19 -10.44
CA LYS A 128 16.71 -1.66 -11.16
C LYS A 128 17.97 -0.96 -10.66
N THR A 129 17.97 0.36 -10.57
CA THR A 129 19.11 1.14 -10.08
C THR A 129 19.54 0.68 -8.68
N VAL A 130 18.59 0.48 -7.77
CA VAL A 130 18.91 0.09 -6.39
C VAL A 130 19.36 -1.36 -6.29
N VAL A 131 18.71 -2.32 -6.96
CA VAL A 131 19.14 -3.73 -6.87
C VAL A 131 20.49 -3.96 -7.59
N SER A 132 20.81 -3.17 -8.61
CA SER A 132 22.10 -3.22 -9.30
C SER A 132 23.24 -2.56 -8.54
N SER A 133 22.97 -1.88 -7.42
CA SER A 133 24.00 -1.22 -6.61
C SER A 133 24.62 -2.12 -5.54
N HIS A 134 24.34 -3.42 -5.54
CA HIS A 134 24.77 -4.36 -4.50
C HIS A 134 24.36 -3.92 -3.07
N PRO A 135 23.07 -3.68 -2.82
CA PRO A 135 22.58 -3.15 -1.54
C PRO A 135 22.90 -4.01 -0.32
N GLU A 136 23.17 -5.31 -0.51
CA GLU A 136 23.66 -6.25 0.52
C GLU A 136 25.00 -5.85 1.13
N ASN A 137 25.81 -5.04 0.45
CA ASN A 137 27.05 -4.50 1.03
C ASN A 137 26.80 -3.33 2.01
N LEU A 138 25.57 -2.83 2.08
CA LEU A 138 25.18 -1.67 2.90
C LEU A 138 24.10 -2.00 3.95
N ASP A 139 23.43 -3.15 3.81
CA ASP A 139 22.35 -3.58 4.68
C ASP A 139 22.25 -5.10 4.75
N ASP A 140 22.49 -5.65 5.95
CA ASP A 140 22.41 -7.09 6.23
C ASP A 140 21.01 -7.69 6.00
N ASN A 141 19.95 -6.86 5.92
CA ASN A 141 18.59 -7.31 5.62
C ASN A 141 18.27 -7.34 4.12
N SER A 142 19.19 -6.86 3.27
CA SER A 142 19.05 -6.95 1.83
C SER A 142 19.46 -8.35 1.35
N LEU A 143 18.62 -8.95 0.51
CA LEU A 143 18.83 -10.31 -0.01
C LEU A 143 19.97 -10.40 -1.04
N GLY A 144 20.38 -9.27 -1.61
CA GLY A 144 21.45 -9.20 -2.61
C GLY A 144 21.15 -9.93 -3.92
N PHE A 145 19.88 -10.11 -4.27
CA PHE A 145 19.52 -10.67 -5.56
C PHE A 145 19.78 -9.63 -6.66
N PRO A 146 20.52 -10.00 -7.73
CA PRO A 146 20.74 -9.10 -8.84
C PRO A 146 19.43 -8.80 -9.58
N TYR A 147 19.42 -7.71 -10.36
CA TYR A 147 18.34 -7.49 -11.32
C TYR A 147 18.35 -8.61 -12.36
N ILE A 148 17.25 -9.36 -12.43
CA ILE A 148 17.09 -10.41 -13.44
C ILE A 148 16.22 -9.83 -14.55
N GLU A 149 16.78 -9.69 -15.76
CA GLU A 149 15.99 -9.28 -16.92
C GLU A 149 14.80 -10.24 -17.07
N PRO A 150 13.55 -9.74 -17.03
CA PRO A 150 12.39 -10.61 -17.10
C PRO A 150 12.36 -11.29 -18.47
N PRO A 151 11.85 -12.52 -18.56
CA PRO A 151 11.66 -13.19 -19.84
C PRO A 151 10.81 -12.33 -20.77
N LYS A 152 10.85 -12.65 -22.06
CA LYS A 152 9.96 -12.03 -23.04
C LYS A 152 8.52 -12.20 -22.56
N LEU A 153 7.80 -11.08 -22.48
CA LEU A 153 6.41 -11.05 -22.05
C LEU A 153 5.57 -12.01 -22.90
N GLU A 154 4.88 -12.93 -22.25
CA GLU A 154 3.83 -13.72 -22.85
C GLU A 154 2.51 -12.93 -22.75
N SER A 155 1.99 -12.52 -23.90
CA SER A 155 0.69 -11.86 -24.00
C SER A 155 -0.25 -12.81 -24.75
N PRO A 156 -1.52 -12.95 -24.33
CA PRO A 156 -2.20 -12.18 -23.29
C PRO A 156 -1.91 -12.63 -21.85
N LEU A 157 -1.85 -11.66 -20.91
CA LEU A 157 -1.86 -11.93 -19.47
C LEU A 157 -3.18 -12.57 -18.99
N THR A 158 -3.07 -13.44 -17.99
CA THR A 158 -4.16 -13.83 -17.11
C THR A 158 -4.19 -12.94 -15.87
N ILE A 159 -5.26 -12.18 -15.72
CA ILE A 159 -5.46 -11.20 -14.64
C ILE A 159 -6.52 -11.72 -13.68
N GLY A 160 -6.12 -11.98 -12.44
CA GLY A 160 -7.03 -12.31 -11.35
C GLY A 160 -7.70 -11.06 -10.80
N VAL A 161 -9.03 -11.01 -10.70
CA VAL A 161 -9.74 -9.90 -10.06
C VAL A 161 -10.00 -10.25 -8.61
N LEU A 162 -9.45 -9.44 -7.70
CA LEU A 162 -9.68 -9.57 -6.26
C LEU A 162 -11.14 -9.21 -5.94
N PRO A 163 -11.89 -10.07 -5.22
CA PRO A 163 -13.24 -9.73 -4.78
C PRO A 163 -13.21 -8.61 -3.73
N GLU A 164 -14.33 -7.88 -3.61
CA GLU A 164 -14.53 -6.99 -2.46
C GLU A 164 -14.72 -7.81 -1.17
N ASP A 165 -14.33 -7.23 -0.03
CA ASP A 165 -14.60 -7.84 1.27
C ASP A 165 -16.01 -7.42 1.71
N PRO A 166 -16.91 -8.34 2.07
CA PRO A 166 -18.28 -8.00 2.47
C PRO A 166 -18.37 -7.02 3.65
N ALA A 167 -17.36 -6.99 4.53
CA ALA A 167 -17.31 -6.06 5.65
C ALA A 167 -16.88 -4.64 5.23
N PHE A 168 -16.33 -4.47 4.03
CA PHE A 168 -15.83 -3.20 3.50
C PHE A 168 -16.25 -3.04 2.03
N PRO A 169 -17.56 -2.87 1.77
CA PRO A 169 -18.08 -2.77 0.41
C PRO A 169 -17.45 -1.59 -0.33
N LEU A 170 -17.14 -1.78 -1.61
CA LEU A 170 -16.54 -0.72 -2.43
C LEU A 170 -17.51 0.43 -2.63
N HIS A 171 -17.02 1.65 -2.43
CA HIS A 171 -17.70 2.88 -2.82
C HIS A 171 -18.05 2.84 -4.31
N PRO A 172 -19.16 3.48 -4.73
CA PRO A 172 -19.60 3.49 -6.12
C PRO A 172 -18.53 3.88 -7.14
N CYS A 173 -17.69 4.89 -6.84
CA CYS A 173 -16.57 5.30 -7.69
C CYS A 173 -15.53 4.17 -7.89
N MET A 174 -15.26 3.39 -6.85
CA MET A 174 -14.33 2.27 -6.92
C MET A 174 -14.95 1.06 -7.62
N GLN A 175 -16.24 0.77 -7.41
CA GLN A 175 -16.96 -0.26 -8.16
C GLN A 175 -16.87 0.01 -9.68
N ARG A 176 -17.21 1.24 -10.10
CA ARG A 176 -17.11 1.67 -11.50
C ARG A 176 -15.68 1.56 -12.02
N THR A 177 -14.70 1.97 -11.22
CA THR A 177 -13.28 1.96 -11.61
C THR A 177 -12.78 0.54 -11.87
N ILE A 178 -13.01 -0.40 -10.94
CA ILE A 178 -12.57 -1.80 -11.08
C ILE A 178 -13.30 -2.50 -12.22
N ASP A 179 -14.61 -2.28 -12.37
CA ASP A 179 -15.40 -2.83 -13.48
C ASP A 179 -14.88 -2.32 -14.84
N THR A 180 -14.65 -1.00 -14.95
CA THR A 180 -14.14 -0.40 -16.19
C THR A 180 -12.74 -0.90 -16.53
N ALA A 181 -11.85 -0.97 -15.54
CA ALA A 181 -10.49 -1.48 -15.74
C ALA A 181 -10.51 -2.92 -16.25
N THR A 182 -11.32 -3.77 -15.60
CA THR A 182 -11.49 -5.17 -15.97
C THR A 182 -12.02 -5.32 -17.41
N ARG A 183 -13.04 -4.54 -17.79
CA ARG A 183 -13.58 -4.54 -19.16
C ARG A 183 -12.57 -4.04 -20.21
N LYS A 184 -11.83 -2.97 -19.91
CA LYS A 184 -10.79 -2.41 -20.80
C LYS A 184 -9.67 -3.44 -21.03
N LEU A 185 -9.24 -4.14 -19.97
CA LEU A 185 -8.24 -5.20 -20.05
C LEU A 185 -8.75 -6.41 -20.84
N ALA A 186 -9.98 -6.86 -20.60
CA ALA A 186 -10.60 -7.95 -21.36
C ALA A 186 -10.71 -7.63 -22.86
N THR A 187 -11.17 -6.41 -23.18
CA THR A 187 -11.30 -5.94 -24.58
C THR A 187 -9.95 -5.84 -25.29
N SER A 188 -8.87 -5.63 -24.53
CA SER A 188 -7.49 -5.61 -25.05
C SER A 188 -6.89 -7.02 -25.23
N GLY A 189 -7.69 -8.08 -25.02
CA GLY A 189 -7.31 -9.47 -25.23
C GLY A 189 -6.81 -10.20 -23.98
N HIS A 190 -6.75 -9.56 -22.81
CA HIS A 190 -6.34 -10.22 -21.57
C HIS A 190 -7.41 -11.16 -21.03
N ARG A 191 -6.98 -12.26 -20.40
CA ARG A 191 -7.89 -13.21 -19.75
C ARG A 191 -8.21 -12.74 -18.35
N ILE A 192 -9.49 -12.55 -18.03
CA ILE A 192 -9.96 -12.16 -16.70
C ILE A 192 -10.42 -13.39 -15.92
N VAL A 193 -9.96 -13.53 -14.68
CA VAL A 193 -10.36 -14.60 -13.75
C VAL A 193 -10.82 -13.98 -12.44
N ASN A 194 -12.10 -14.10 -12.10
CA ASN A 194 -12.59 -13.61 -10.80
C ASN A 194 -12.16 -14.58 -9.69
N LEU A 195 -11.42 -14.08 -8.70
CA LEU A 195 -11.05 -14.87 -7.53
C LEU A 195 -12.25 -14.96 -6.56
N SER A 196 -12.43 -16.12 -5.93
CA SER A 196 -13.52 -16.33 -4.96
C SER A 196 -13.09 -16.01 -3.54
N LEU A 197 -13.99 -15.42 -2.75
CA LEU A 197 -13.82 -15.19 -1.30
C LEU A 197 -13.55 -16.50 -0.53
N ASP A 198 -14.09 -17.62 -0.99
CA ASP A 198 -13.86 -18.92 -0.36
C ASP A 198 -12.41 -19.40 -0.55
N GLU A 199 -11.80 -19.01 -1.66
CA GLU A 199 -10.47 -19.48 -2.07
C GLU A 199 -9.34 -18.61 -1.51
N ILE A 200 -9.57 -17.31 -1.34
CA ILE A 200 -8.58 -16.38 -0.78
C ILE A 200 -8.70 -16.24 0.75
N PRO A 201 -7.67 -15.74 1.46
CA PRO A 201 -7.83 -15.34 2.85
C PRO A 201 -8.86 -14.23 3.01
N SER A 202 -9.58 -14.22 4.14
CA SER A 202 -10.38 -13.08 4.57
C SER A 202 -9.47 -11.86 4.71
N LEU A 203 -9.81 -10.75 4.03
CA LEU A 203 -9.00 -9.53 4.05
C LEU A 203 -9.16 -8.81 5.39
N ALA A 204 -10.38 -8.78 5.92
CA ALA A 204 -10.68 -8.24 7.24
C ALA A 204 -9.93 -8.99 8.36
N ASP A 205 -9.97 -10.33 8.39
CA ASP A 205 -9.30 -11.11 9.45
C ASP A 205 -7.77 -11.00 9.34
N ALA A 206 -7.24 -10.95 8.12
CA ALA A 206 -5.82 -10.71 7.90
C ALA A 206 -5.42 -9.32 8.41
N CYS A 207 -6.23 -8.29 8.15
CA CYS A 207 -6.00 -6.95 8.68
C CYS A 207 -5.98 -6.95 10.22
N ASP A 208 -7.00 -7.53 10.86
CA ASP A 208 -7.03 -7.65 12.33
C ASP A 208 -5.77 -8.35 12.88
N LEU A 209 -5.38 -9.49 12.29
CA LEU A 209 -4.17 -10.20 12.66
C LEU A 209 -2.90 -9.32 12.48
N ALA A 210 -2.81 -8.54 11.40
CA ALA A 210 -1.69 -7.63 11.18
C ALA A 210 -1.59 -6.54 12.26
N PHE A 211 -2.72 -5.94 12.64
CA PHE A 211 -2.73 -4.92 13.69
C PHE A 211 -2.44 -5.51 15.07
N ARG A 212 -2.77 -6.78 15.32
CA ARG A 212 -2.30 -7.51 16.51
C ARG A 212 -0.78 -7.67 16.52
N PHE A 213 -0.14 -7.95 15.37
CA PHE A 213 1.32 -7.94 15.26
C PHE A 213 1.91 -6.55 15.55
N PHE A 214 1.33 -5.48 15.03
CA PHE A 214 1.82 -4.13 15.27
C PHE A 214 1.68 -3.68 16.72
N ASN A 215 0.75 -4.28 17.47
CA ASN A 215 0.55 -4.06 18.90
C ASN A 215 1.38 -5.01 19.79
N MET A 216 2.32 -5.79 19.24
CA MET A 216 3.24 -6.65 20.01
C MET A 216 4.36 -5.87 20.74
N ASP A 217 4.10 -4.64 21.18
CA ASP A 217 5.04 -3.82 21.93
C ASP A 217 4.45 -3.46 23.31
N PRO A 218 4.80 -4.19 24.39
CA PRO A 218 4.26 -3.93 25.72
C PRO A 218 4.66 -2.55 26.26
N ASP A 219 5.78 -1.98 25.78
CA ASP A 219 6.25 -0.65 26.18
C ASP A 219 5.51 0.47 25.44
N ARG A 220 4.69 0.13 24.44
CA ARG A 220 3.96 1.07 23.58
C ARG A 220 4.87 2.19 23.08
N THR A 221 6.06 1.82 22.62
CA THR A 221 7.18 2.72 22.30
C THR A 221 6.77 3.92 21.44
N PRO A 222 5.96 3.77 20.36
CA PRO A 222 5.56 4.92 19.56
C PRO A 222 4.78 5.97 20.37
N LEU A 223 3.85 5.54 21.23
CA LEU A 223 3.04 6.44 22.05
C LEU A 223 3.83 6.99 23.24
N ARG A 224 4.74 6.20 23.81
CA ARG A 224 5.70 6.69 24.82
C ARG A 224 6.58 7.82 24.25
N ASN A 225 7.03 7.71 23.00
CA ASN A 225 7.80 8.77 22.35
C ASN A 225 6.98 10.06 22.19
N VAL A 226 5.69 9.95 21.82
CA VAL A 226 4.78 11.10 21.75
C VAL A 226 4.59 11.74 23.13
N ALA A 227 4.32 10.92 24.16
CA ALA A 227 4.14 11.39 25.54
C ALA A 227 5.41 12.07 26.08
N ASN A 228 6.59 11.52 25.81
CA ASN A 228 7.87 12.12 26.18
C ASN A 228 8.11 13.47 25.50
N GLY A 229 7.57 13.67 24.29
CA GLY A 229 7.58 14.95 23.58
C GLY A 229 6.60 15.98 24.14
N GLY A 230 5.69 15.58 25.04
CA GLY A 230 4.64 16.45 25.57
C GLY A 230 3.58 16.83 24.54
N GLU A 231 3.49 16.11 23.43
CA GLU A 231 2.53 16.38 22.36
C GLU A 231 1.19 15.67 22.60
N PRO A 232 0.04 16.28 22.24
CA PRO A 232 -1.22 15.57 22.20
C PRO A 232 -1.23 14.53 21.06
N TYR A 233 -2.08 13.51 21.18
CA TYR A 233 -2.31 12.58 20.09
C TYR A 233 -3.11 13.24 18.96
N ILE A 234 -2.69 13.03 17.71
CA ILE A 234 -3.51 13.41 16.56
C ILE A 234 -4.77 12.52 16.48
N PRO A 235 -5.90 13.00 15.92
CA PRO A 235 -7.16 12.26 15.91
C PRO A 235 -7.04 10.86 15.30
N SER A 236 -6.34 10.73 14.17
CA SER A 236 -6.18 9.45 13.47
C SER A 236 -5.46 8.34 14.26
N LEU A 237 -4.77 8.65 15.37
CA LEU A 237 -4.10 7.62 16.16
C LEU A 237 -5.08 6.69 16.89
N SER A 238 -6.29 7.16 17.21
CA SER A 238 -7.30 6.32 17.86
C SER A 238 -7.80 5.18 16.97
N MET A 239 -7.61 5.29 15.64
CA MET A 239 -7.94 4.24 14.69
C MET A 239 -6.94 3.09 14.69
N ILE A 240 -5.73 3.33 15.22
CA ILE A 240 -4.58 2.43 15.13
C ILE A 240 -4.21 1.87 16.49
N TYR A 241 -4.35 2.70 17.53
CA TYR A 241 -3.97 2.37 18.89
C TYR A 241 -5.15 2.45 19.85
N ASN A 242 -5.19 1.51 20.80
CA ASN A 242 -5.99 1.66 22.01
C ASN A 242 -5.36 2.73 22.93
N LEU A 243 -5.67 4.01 22.72
CA LEU A 243 -5.04 5.12 23.46
C LEU A 243 -5.24 5.02 24.98
N GLU A 244 -6.32 4.39 25.44
CA GLU A 244 -6.65 4.22 26.87
C GLU A 244 -5.83 3.12 27.56
N ASN A 245 -5.09 2.31 26.81
CA ASN A 245 -4.36 1.14 27.32
C ASN A 245 -5.24 0.07 27.99
N THR A 246 -6.48 -0.04 27.56
CA THR A 246 -7.45 -0.98 28.14
C THR A 246 -7.27 -2.36 27.53
N GLY A 247 -6.32 -3.15 28.04
CA GLY A 247 -6.11 -4.52 27.57
C GLY A 247 -4.96 -5.23 28.28
N PRO A 248 -4.90 -6.57 28.20
CA PRO A 248 -3.75 -7.31 28.72
C PRO A 248 -2.50 -7.03 27.87
N GLU A 249 -1.33 -7.11 28.50
CA GLU A 249 -0.06 -7.02 27.78
C GLU A 249 0.07 -8.17 26.76
N PRO A 250 0.66 -7.90 25.57
CA PRO A 250 0.95 -8.93 24.59
C PRO A 250 2.00 -9.91 25.12
N THR A 251 1.82 -11.20 24.86
CA THR A 251 2.68 -12.28 25.35
C THR A 251 3.48 -12.94 24.22
N LEU A 252 4.64 -13.51 24.56
CA LEU A 252 5.43 -14.29 23.61
C LEU A 252 4.65 -15.47 23.00
N ARG A 253 3.73 -16.07 23.76
CA ARG A 253 2.87 -17.16 23.25
C ARG A 253 1.94 -16.67 22.14
N GLN A 254 1.32 -15.50 22.31
CA GLN A 254 0.50 -14.89 21.26
C GLN A 254 1.32 -14.62 20.00
N LEU A 255 2.59 -14.21 20.12
CA LEU A 255 3.46 -14.03 18.95
C LEU A 255 3.62 -15.33 18.16
N TYR A 256 3.78 -16.47 18.83
CA TYR A 256 3.88 -17.77 18.16
C TYR A 256 2.57 -18.14 17.47
N ASP A 257 1.44 -17.94 18.13
CA ASP A 257 0.11 -18.21 17.57
C ASP A 257 -0.15 -17.33 16.34
N PHE A 258 0.23 -16.05 16.41
CA PHE A 258 0.11 -15.12 15.29
C PHE A 258 1.01 -15.52 14.11
N ASN A 259 2.22 -16.02 14.37
CA ASN A 259 3.10 -16.53 13.31
C ASN A 259 2.50 -17.75 12.59
N ILE A 260 1.84 -18.65 13.32
CA ILE A 260 1.11 -19.77 12.72
C ILE A 260 -0.04 -19.26 11.86
N ALA A 261 -0.87 -18.36 12.39
CA ALA A 261 -2.00 -17.79 11.66
C ALA A 261 -1.55 -17.04 10.39
N LYS A 262 -0.46 -16.26 10.47
CA LYS A 262 0.14 -15.59 9.32
C LYS A 262 0.60 -16.60 8.26
N ALA A 263 1.24 -17.69 8.66
CA ALA A 263 1.67 -18.74 7.74
C ALA A 263 0.48 -19.41 7.03
N GLN A 264 -0.64 -19.59 7.72
CA GLN A 264 -1.88 -20.10 7.14
C GLN A 264 -2.47 -19.14 6.11
N VAL A 265 -2.53 -17.84 6.40
CA VAL A 265 -2.95 -16.79 5.46
C VAL A 265 -2.08 -16.82 4.20
N ALA A 266 -0.75 -16.84 4.35
CA ALA A 266 0.18 -16.91 3.23
C ALA A 266 0.05 -18.22 2.42
N ALA A 267 -0.22 -19.34 3.10
CA ALA A 267 -0.46 -20.62 2.44
C ALA A 267 -1.76 -20.59 1.62
N LYS A 268 -2.88 -20.10 2.19
CA LYS A 268 -4.15 -20.01 1.49
C LYS A 268 -4.05 -19.09 0.26
N MET A 269 -3.43 -17.91 0.39
CA MET A 269 -3.22 -17.03 -0.76
C MET A 269 -2.34 -17.66 -1.85
N ARG A 270 -1.29 -18.39 -1.46
CA ARG A 270 -0.44 -19.14 -2.41
C ARG A 270 -1.25 -20.20 -3.17
N GLN A 271 -2.11 -20.95 -2.47
CA GLN A 271 -2.93 -21.99 -3.11
C GLN A 271 -3.97 -21.37 -4.06
N ALA A 272 -4.62 -20.27 -3.67
CA ALA A 272 -5.53 -19.53 -4.55
C ALA A 272 -4.83 -19.07 -5.84
N TRP A 273 -3.60 -18.54 -5.72
CA TRP A 273 -2.80 -18.14 -6.87
C TRP A 273 -2.49 -19.31 -7.80
N LEU A 274 -2.01 -20.43 -7.25
CA LEU A 274 -1.65 -21.61 -8.04
C LEU A 274 -2.87 -22.24 -8.72
N LYS A 275 -4.01 -22.30 -8.02
CA LYS A 275 -5.26 -22.86 -8.54
C LYS A 275 -5.84 -22.02 -9.68
N SER A 276 -5.79 -20.70 -9.56
CA SER A 276 -6.33 -19.78 -10.56
C SER A 276 -5.43 -19.62 -11.79
N GLY A 277 -4.12 -19.89 -11.66
CA GLY A 277 -3.17 -19.79 -12.77
C GLY A 277 -3.06 -18.35 -13.31
N VAL A 278 -3.09 -17.37 -12.41
CA VAL A 278 -3.00 -15.94 -12.74
C VAL A 278 -1.55 -15.46 -12.79
N ASP A 279 -1.28 -14.48 -13.65
CA ASP A 279 0.02 -13.84 -13.81
C ASP A 279 0.17 -12.61 -12.89
N VAL A 280 -0.95 -11.94 -12.66
CA VAL A 280 -1.07 -10.74 -11.82
C VAL A 280 -2.47 -10.69 -11.22
N VAL A 281 -2.59 -10.17 -10.01
CA VAL A 281 -3.90 -9.87 -9.40
C VAL A 281 -4.15 -8.36 -9.50
N LEU A 282 -5.34 -7.98 -9.95
CA LEU A 282 -5.88 -6.63 -9.98
C LEU A 282 -7.00 -6.52 -8.95
N GLY A 283 -7.02 -5.44 -8.19
CA GLY A 283 -8.09 -5.16 -7.25
C GLY A 283 -8.08 -3.72 -6.76
N PRO A 284 -8.99 -3.37 -5.84
CA PRO A 284 -8.93 -2.09 -5.14
C PRO A 284 -7.66 -2.02 -4.26
N GLY A 285 -7.08 -0.81 -4.16
CA GLY A 285 -6.13 -0.49 -3.10
C GLY A 285 -6.80 -0.07 -1.79
N TYR A 286 -8.07 0.35 -1.88
CA TYR A 286 -8.90 0.80 -0.78
C TYR A 286 -10.37 0.79 -1.25
N GLN A 287 -11.33 0.72 -0.33
CA GLN A 287 -12.76 0.68 -0.68
C GLN A 287 -13.30 2.00 -1.21
N SER A 288 -12.64 3.12 -0.93
CA SER A 288 -12.90 4.43 -1.52
C SER A 288 -11.72 4.89 -2.39
N CYS A 289 -11.86 6.06 -3.02
CA CYS A 289 -10.75 6.81 -3.60
C CYS A 289 -9.86 7.40 -2.48
N ALA A 290 -9.92 8.71 -2.24
CA ALA A 290 -9.39 9.34 -1.03
C ALA A 290 -10.56 9.64 -0.07
N PRO A 291 -10.55 9.13 1.17
CA PRO A 291 -11.57 9.50 2.16
C PRO A 291 -11.27 10.88 2.77
N LEU A 292 -12.18 11.35 3.62
CA LEU A 292 -11.95 12.57 4.39
C LEU A 292 -10.76 12.43 5.34
N ASN A 293 -10.23 13.58 5.76
CA ASN A 293 -9.21 13.66 6.81
C ASN A 293 -9.66 12.90 8.07
N ASP A 294 -8.74 12.17 8.69
CA ASP A 294 -8.99 11.40 9.90
C ASP A 294 -10.06 10.29 9.77
N THR A 295 -10.49 9.92 8.55
CA THR A 295 -11.51 8.86 8.34
C THR A 295 -11.04 7.64 7.55
N TYR A 296 -9.73 7.44 7.36
CA TYR A 296 -9.21 6.34 6.55
C TYR A 296 -9.53 4.94 7.14
N GLY A 297 -9.42 4.76 8.46
CA GLY A 297 -9.72 3.48 9.10
C GLY A 297 -8.81 2.33 8.64
N ASN A 298 -9.39 1.15 8.41
CA ASN A 298 -8.66 -0.09 8.19
C ASN A 298 -8.04 -0.21 6.78
N THR A 299 -6.86 -0.82 6.72
CA THR A 299 -6.03 -0.94 5.51
C THR A 299 -6.13 -2.34 4.88
N ILE A 300 -7.32 -2.95 4.86
CA ILE A 300 -7.49 -4.39 4.54
C ILE A 300 -6.92 -4.76 3.16
N TYR A 301 -7.07 -3.87 2.19
CA TYR A 301 -6.68 -4.09 0.81
C TYR A 301 -5.18 -3.91 0.56
N THR A 302 -4.45 -3.29 1.49
CA THR A 302 -3.00 -3.08 1.35
C THR A 302 -2.19 -3.97 2.28
N VAL A 303 -2.61 -4.14 3.53
CA VAL A 303 -1.82 -4.83 4.58
C VAL A 303 -1.67 -6.33 4.32
N ILE A 304 -2.67 -6.96 3.69
CA ILE A 304 -2.59 -8.37 3.30
C ILE A 304 -1.35 -8.66 2.45
N TRP A 305 -0.96 -7.73 1.57
CA TRP A 305 0.20 -7.88 0.69
C TRP A 305 1.54 -7.72 1.42
N ASN A 306 1.57 -7.05 2.57
CA ASN A 306 2.71 -7.06 3.48
C ASN A 306 2.77 -8.37 4.26
N MET A 307 1.63 -8.89 4.70
CA MET A 307 1.58 -10.17 5.42
C MET A 307 2.09 -11.33 4.57
N VAL A 308 1.66 -11.42 3.31
CA VAL A 308 2.10 -12.50 2.41
C VAL A 308 3.38 -12.18 1.65
N ASP A 309 3.93 -10.98 1.85
CA ASP A 309 5.14 -10.45 1.21
C ASP A 309 5.10 -10.52 -0.33
N TYR A 310 4.02 -10.01 -0.92
CA TYR A 310 3.84 -9.96 -2.38
C TYR A 310 4.12 -8.54 -2.87
N PRO A 311 4.86 -8.35 -3.97
CA PRO A 311 5.07 -7.02 -4.53
C PRO A 311 3.74 -6.45 -5.03
N ALA A 312 3.55 -5.14 -4.87
CA ALA A 312 2.31 -4.49 -5.23
C ALA A 312 2.56 -3.08 -5.80
N CYS A 313 1.76 -2.67 -6.78
CA CYS A 313 1.87 -1.37 -7.44
C CYS A 313 0.48 -0.74 -7.56
N VAL A 314 0.35 0.54 -7.22
CA VAL A 314 -0.86 1.32 -7.47
C VAL A 314 -0.74 2.05 -8.81
N ILE A 315 -1.79 1.99 -9.62
CA ILE A 315 -1.91 2.73 -10.88
C ILE A 315 -3.17 3.61 -10.77
N PRO A 316 -3.03 4.95 -10.87
CA PRO A 316 -4.16 5.86 -10.97
C PRO A 316 -5.01 5.53 -12.20
N PHE A 317 -6.32 5.46 -12.04
CA PHE A 317 -7.22 5.19 -13.15
C PHE A 317 -8.60 5.79 -12.85
N ARG A 318 -9.04 6.70 -13.72
CA ARG A 318 -10.29 7.48 -13.60
C ARG A 318 -10.32 8.40 -12.37
N TYR A 319 -11.41 9.13 -12.27
CA TYR A 319 -11.76 9.99 -11.16
C TYR A 319 -13.17 9.65 -10.68
N ALA A 320 -13.44 9.92 -9.40
CA ALA A 320 -14.80 9.91 -8.86
C ALA A 320 -15.66 10.93 -9.62
N ASN A 321 -16.90 10.53 -9.91
CA ASN A 321 -17.83 11.34 -10.67
C ASN A 321 -19.26 11.00 -10.24
N GLN A 322 -19.88 11.87 -9.46
CA GLN A 322 -21.20 11.71 -8.85
C GLN A 322 -22.26 11.22 -9.83
N ALA A 323 -22.31 11.78 -11.04
CA ALA A 323 -23.30 11.40 -12.04
C ALA A 323 -23.08 9.98 -12.57
N ALA A 324 -21.84 9.63 -12.94
CA ALA A 324 -21.50 8.30 -13.43
C ALA A 324 -21.48 7.23 -12.32
N ASP A 325 -21.29 7.64 -11.07
CA ASP A 325 -21.25 6.77 -9.90
C ASP A 325 -22.64 6.41 -9.38
N ALA A 326 -23.67 7.18 -9.71
CA ALA A 326 -25.05 6.99 -9.23
C ALA A 326 -25.60 5.58 -9.53
N GLU A 327 -25.24 4.99 -10.68
CA GLU A 327 -25.68 3.63 -11.07
C GLU A 327 -25.04 2.52 -10.21
N PHE A 328 -23.95 2.83 -9.49
CA PHE A 328 -23.20 1.88 -8.68
C PHE A 328 -23.52 2.00 -7.18
N VAL A 329 -24.45 2.87 -6.80
CA VAL A 329 -24.93 3.01 -5.42
C VAL A 329 -25.72 1.78 -5.02
N ARG A 330 -25.36 1.19 -3.86
CA ARG A 330 -26.03 0.01 -3.28
C ARG A 330 -26.58 0.36 -1.91
N ASP A 331 -27.62 -0.34 -1.49
CA ASP A 331 -28.19 -0.26 -0.13
C ASP A 331 -27.32 -1.07 0.85
N VAL A 332 -26.15 -0.52 1.19
CA VAL A 332 -25.17 -1.10 2.12
C VAL A 332 -24.54 -0.02 2.97
N ALA A 333 -24.07 -0.38 4.16
CA ALA A 333 -23.28 0.54 4.99
C ALA A 333 -21.85 0.66 4.44
N TYR A 334 -21.53 1.81 3.86
CA TYR A 334 -20.17 2.12 3.44
C TYR A 334 -19.32 2.56 4.62
N THR A 335 -18.08 2.08 4.68
CA THR A 335 -17.09 2.54 5.67
C THR A 335 -15.79 2.94 4.96
N PRO A 336 -15.39 4.21 4.99
CA PRO A 336 -16.13 5.36 5.55
C PRO A 336 -17.43 5.63 4.79
N GLU A 337 -18.27 6.52 5.33
CA GLU A 337 -19.50 6.94 4.67
C GLU A 337 -19.21 7.45 3.25
N TYR A 338 -20.07 7.09 2.28
CA TYR A 338 -19.94 7.56 0.91
C TYR A 338 -20.75 8.84 0.72
N ASN A 339 -20.05 9.95 0.55
CA ASN A 339 -20.63 11.22 0.14
C ASN A 339 -20.08 11.60 -1.25
N PRO A 340 -20.89 11.49 -2.33
CA PRO A 340 -20.43 11.72 -3.69
C PRO A 340 -19.94 13.15 -3.93
N GLU A 341 -20.54 14.15 -3.27
CA GLU A 341 -20.16 15.56 -3.45
C GLU A 341 -18.79 15.86 -2.86
N GLU A 342 -18.43 15.22 -1.74
CA GLU A 342 -17.17 15.46 -1.05
C GLU A 342 -15.96 14.82 -1.74
N VAL A 343 -16.19 13.81 -2.58
CA VAL A 343 -15.15 13.07 -3.30
C VAL A 343 -15.13 13.37 -4.81
N GLU A 344 -15.99 14.26 -5.31
CA GLU A 344 -16.05 14.59 -6.75
C GLU A 344 -14.68 14.98 -7.30
N GLY A 345 -14.26 14.34 -8.40
CA GLY A 345 -12.98 14.61 -9.04
C GLY A 345 -11.75 14.05 -8.29
N ALA A 346 -11.92 13.35 -7.16
CA ALA A 346 -10.82 12.66 -6.49
C ALA A 346 -10.30 11.50 -7.38
N PRO A 347 -8.98 11.23 -7.39
CA PRO A 347 -8.41 10.18 -8.21
C PRO A 347 -8.85 8.80 -7.71
N CYS A 348 -9.27 7.94 -8.64
CA CYS A 348 -9.48 6.52 -8.39
C CYS A 348 -8.25 5.72 -8.84
N HIS A 349 -8.24 4.41 -8.55
CA HIS A 349 -7.06 3.58 -8.71
C HIS A 349 -7.38 2.11 -8.96
N VAL A 350 -6.37 1.42 -9.48
CA VAL A 350 -6.24 -0.04 -9.36
C VAL A 350 -4.96 -0.37 -8.60
N GLN A 351 -4.98 -1.44 -7.81
CA GLN A 351 -3.80 -2.05 -7.23
C GLN A 351 -3.51 -3.35 -7.94
N LEU A 352 -2.28 -3.48 -8.44
CA LEU A 352 -1.72 -4.70 -8.98
C LEU A 352 -0.86 -5.39 -7.94
N VAL A 353 -0.87 -6.72 -7.96
CA VAL A 353 -0.10 -7.55 -7.04
C VAL A 353 0.57 -8.67 -7.84
N GLY A 354 1.85 -8.89 -7.58
CA GLY A 354 2.65 -9.97 -8.16
C GLY A 354 3.00 -11.05 -7.14
N ARG A 355 3.81 -12.03 -7.56
CA ARG A 355 4.33 -13.06 -6.66
C ARG A 355 5.59 -12.58 -5.95
N ARG A 356 5.74 -12.98 -4.68
CA ARG A 356 6.95 -12.79 -3.88
C ARG A 356 8.22 -13.12 -4.68
N LEU A 357 9.18 -12.20 -4.67
CA LEU A 357 10.49 -12.28 -5.35
C LEU A 357 10.40 -12.45 -6.87
N LYS A 358 9.30 -11.98 -7.48
CA LYS A 358 9.12 -11.88 -8.94
C LYS A 358 8.90 -10.44 -9.37
N ASP A 359 9.56 -9.51 -8.69
CA ASP A 359 9.43 -8.07 -8.82
C ASP A 359 9.66 -7.57 -10.25
N GLU A 360 10.69 -8.08 -10.95
CA GLU A 360 11.02 -7.70 -12.33
C GLU A 360 9.91 -8.10 -13.31
N VAL A 361 9.41 -9.35 -13.20
CA VAL A 361 8.28 -9.84 -13.99
C VAL A 361 7.01 -9.06 -13.65
N PHE A 362 6.79 -8.78 -12.37
CA PHE A 362 5.64 -8.01 -11.92
C PHE A 362 5.64 -6.58 -12.48
N LEU A 363 6.78 -5.89 -12.50
CA LEU A 363 6.92 -4.56 -13.11
C LEU A 363 6.68 -4.61 -14.63
N GLN A 364 7.07 -5.69 -15.30
CA GLN A 364 6.71 -5.92 -16.70
C GLN A 364 5.19 -6.02 -16.89
N HIS A 365 4.49 -6.77 -16.02
CA HIS A 365 3.02 -6.85 -16.03
C HIS A 365 2.37 -5.50 -15.72
N ALA A 366 2.92 -4.75 -14.75
CA ALA A 366 2.41 -3.43 -14.37
C ALA A 366 2.48 -2.44 -15.54
N LYS A 367 3.58 -2.42 -16.31
CA LYS A 367 3.70 -1.60 -17.54
C LYS A 367 2.67 -1.97 -18.61
N VAL A 368 2.35 -3.25 -18.76
CA VAL A 368 1.32 -3.71 -19.71
C VAL A 368 -0.05 -3.21 -19.31
N VAL A 369 -0.41 -3.40 -18.03
CA VAL A 369 -1.69 -2.94 -17.51
C VAL A 369 -1.77 -1.41 -17.56
N GLU A 370 -0.73 -0.69 -17.12
CA GLU A 370 -0.64 0.77 -17.22
C GLU A 370 -0.86 1.25 -18.66
N LYS A 371 -0.23 0.61 -19.65
CA LYS A 371 -0.40 0.98 -21.06
C LYS A 371 -1.85 0.81 -21.54
N VAL A 372 -2.54 -0.24 -21.08
CA VAL A 372 -3.96 -0.47 -21.43
C VAL A 372 -4.86 0.51 -20.69
N LEU A 373 -4.58 0.78 -19.42
CA LEU A 373 -5.39 1.66 -18.59
C LEU A 373 -5.16 3.14 -18.86
N GLY A 374 -3.99 3.50 -19.40
CA GLY A 374 -3.63 4.86 -19.80
C GLY A 374 -4.74 5.53 -20.62
N GLU A 375 -5.03 6.78 -20.26
CA GLU A 375 -5.90 7.71 -20.97
C GLU A 375 -5.09 8.93 -21.40
#